data_AF-A0A7L4ZFK4-F1
#
_entry.id   AF-A0A7L4ZFK4-F1
#
_cell.length_a   1.000
_cell.length_b   1.000
_cell.length_c   1.000
_cell.angle_alpha   90.00
_cell.angle_beta   90.00
_cell.angle_gamma   90.00
#
_symmetry.space_group_name_H-M   'P 1'
#
loop_
_entity.id
_entity.type
_entity.pdbx_description
1 polymer ?
#
loop_
_entity_poly.entity_id
_entity_poly.type
_entity_poly.pdbx_seq_one_letter_code
_entity_poly.pdbx_strand_id
1 'polypeptide(L)'
;MDLTDKLIVEYPKNIYSVKENEVYILKFKTTIHVVDERTPLTINQIKLSEKSSMKFRYLLGSFNFLYQKSREKIKNEKMRHYVFFNVSEVLMKLVISLEETTNQKQIEQVIQQMDVERLKIKEILR
;
A
#
# COMPACT_ATOMS: atom_id res chain seq x y z
N MET A 1 -9.11 -24.09 -32.65
CA MET A 1 -9.33 -22.96 -31.71
C MET A 1 -8.12 -22.91 -30.81
N ASP A 2 -7.22 -21.96 -31.05
CA ASP A 2 -6.05 -21.73 -30.22
C ASP A 2 -6.46 -20.76 -29.10
N LEU A 3 -6.67 -21.30 -27.90
CA LEU A 3 -7.03 -20.54 -26.69
C LEU A 3 -5.77 -20.10 -25.94
N THR A 4 -4.78 -19.58 -26.66
CA THR A 4 -3.72 -18.79 -26.04
C THR A 4 -4.16 -17.34 -25.91
N ASP A 5 -5.29 -17.13 -25.22
CA ASP A 5 -5.59 -15.85 -24.63
C ASP A 5 -4.49 -15.59 -23.60
N LYS A 6 -3.43 -14.90 -24.04
CA LYS A 6 -2.49 -14.25 -23.14
C LYS A 6 -3.35 -13.34 -22.26
N LEU A 7 -3.62 -13.78 -21.05
CA LEU A 7 -4.11 -12.91 -19.98
C LEU A 7 -3.13 -11.75 -19.89
N ILE A 8 -3.49 -10.62 -20.50
CA ILE A 8 -2.76 -9.38 -20.35
C ILE A 8 -3.04 -8.95 -18.91
N VAL A 9 -2.10 -9.27 -18.02
CA VAL A 9 -2.15 -8.78 -16.65
C VAL A 9 -1.92 -7.28 -16.69
N GLU A 10 -3.03 -6.52 -16.65
CA GLU A 10 -2.96 -5.06 -16.54
C GLU A 10 -2.57 -4.67 -15.11
N TYR A 11 -1.29 -4.33 -14.96
CA TYR A 11 -0.74 -3.76 -13.76
C TYR A 11 -1.27 -2.34 -13.52
N PRO A 12 -1.91 -2.05 -12.38
CA PRO A 12 -2.40 -0.71 -12.10
C PRO A 12 -1.27 0.32 -12.14
N LYS A 13 -1.57 1.58 -12.49
CA LYS A 13 -0.55 2.65 -12.47
C LYS A 13 -0.09 2.99 -11.05
N ASN A 14 -1.03 2.93 -10.10
CA ASN A 14 -0.80 3.16 -8.69
C ASN A 14 -1.44 2.03 -7.88
N ILE A 15 -0.81 1.68 -6.76
CA ILE A 15 -1.32 0.69 -5.80
C ILE A 15 -2.24 1.31 -4.74
N TYR A 16 -2.30 2.64 -4.65
CA TYR A 16 -3.28 3.34 -3.84
C TYR A 16 -3.75 4.62 -4.52
N SER A 17 -4.92 5.11 -4.10
CA SER A 17 -5.47 6.41 -4.51
C SER A 17 -6.33 6.99 -3.40
N VAL A 18 -6.49 8.32 -3.39
CA VAL A 18 -7.47 9.00 -2.54
C VAL A 18 -8.59 9.53 -3.43
N LYS A 19 -9.84 9.22 -3.09
CA LYS A 19 -11.04 9.73 -3.78
C LYS A 19 -12.08 10.10 -2.75
N GLU A 20 -12.64 11.30 -2.84
CA GLU A 20 -13.71 11.75 -1.92
C GLU A 20 -13.34 11.56 -0.44
N ASN A 21 -12.08 11.89 -0.10
CA ASN A 21 -11.51 11.71 1.23
C ASN A 21 -11.33 10.26 1.72
N GLU A 22 -11.55 9.27 0.86
CA GLU A 22 -11.37 7.85 1.17
C GLU A 22 -10.09 7.32 0.54
N VAL A 23 -9.30 6.56 1.29
CA VAL A 23 -8.15 5.83 0.74
C VAL A 23 -8.62 4.52 0.14
N TYR A 24 -8.18 4.27 -1.09
CA TYR A 24 -8.31 3.00 -1.77
C TYR A 24 -6.94 2.36 -1.90
N ILE A 25 -6.80 1.10 -1.49
CA ILE A 25 -5.59 0.30 -1.65
C ILE A 25 -5.93 -0.86 -2.59
N LEU A 26 -5.17 -1.02 -3.66
CA LEU A 26 -5.41 -2.02 -4.72
C LEU A 26 -6.86 -1.97 -5.26
N LYS A 27 -7.44 -0.76 -5.34
CA LYS A 27 -8.84 -0.48 -5.71
C LYS A 27 -9.90 -0.90 -4.67
N PHE A 28 -9.53 -1.46 -3.54
CA PHE A 28 -10.45 -1.72 -2.42
C PHE A 28 -10.57 -0.47 -1.55
N LYS A 29 -11.82 -0.09 -1.25
CA LYS A 29 -12.11 0.98 -0.29
C LYS A 29 -11.64 0.52 1.10
N THR A 30 -10.97 1.40 1.83
CA THR A 30 -10.47 1.11 3.19
C THR A 30 -11.24 1.93 4.23
N THR A 31 -10.99 1.68 5.51
CA THR A 31 -11.53 2.45 6.65
C THR A 31 -10.74 3.74 6.95
N ILE A 32 -9.91 4.17 5.99
CA ILE A 32 -8.95 5.26 6.15
C ILE A 32 -9.48 6.50 5.44
N HIS A 33 -9.62 7.59 6.20
CA HIS A 33 -10.12 8.87 5.73
C HIS A 33 -9.02 9.94 5.76
N VAL A 34 -8.94 10.70 4.68
CA VAL A 34 -8.00 11.79 4.41
C VAL A 34 -8.80 13.03 4.03
N VAL A 35 -9.00 13.98 4.94
CA VAL A 35 -9.73 15.22 4.62
C VAL A 35 -8.89 16.14 3.73
N ASP A 36 -7.61 16.30 4.06
CA ASP A 36 -6.60 16.97 3.23
C ASP A 36 -5.20 16.45 3.60
N GLU A 37 -4.13 17.02 3.05
CA GLU A 37 -2.74 16.60 3.35
C GLU A 37 -2.21 17.07 4.72
N ARG A 38 -2.78 18.13 5.28
CA ARG A 38 -2.34 18.80 6.52
C ARG A 38 -3.09 18.29 7.75
N THR A 39 -4.22 17.64 7.54
CA THR A 39 -5.09 17.11 8.59
C THR A 39 -4.64 15.72 9.01
N PRO A 40 -4.73 15.41 10.32
CA PRO A 40 -4.49 14.07 10.79
C PRO A 40 -5.48 13.09 10.18
N LEU A 41 -4.97 11.91 9.81
CA LEU A 41 -5.75 10.83 9.24
C LEU A 41 -6.69 10.24 10.28
N THR A 42 -7.82 9.74 9.82
CA THR A 42 -8.72 8.91 10.63
C THR A 42 -8.69 7.50 10.08
N ILE A 43 -8.45 6.50 10.94
CA ILE A 43 -8.47 5.08 10.57
C ILE A 43 -9.41 4.37 11.54
N ASN A 44 -10.41 3.66 11.02
CA ASN A 44 -11.42 3.00 11.84
C ASN A 44 -12.02 3.94 12.93
N GLN A 45 -12.42 5.15 12.51
CA GLN A 45 -12.93 6.22 13.40
C GLN A 45 -11.94 6.74 14.46
N ILE A 46 -10.69 6.28 14.46
CA ILE A 46 -9.64 6.74 15.37
C ILE A 46 -8.81 7.82 14.66
N LYS A 47 -8.85 9.03 15.21
CA LYS A 47 -8.01 10.13 14.73
C LYS A 47 -6.56 9.91 15.18
N LEU A 48 -5.64 9.83 14.22
CA LEU A 48 -4.21 9.67 14.50
C LEU A 48 -3.58 11.00 14.93
N SER A 49 -2.40 10.91 15.55
CA SER A 49 -1.52 12.08 15.67
C SER A 49 -1.01 12.52 14.30
N GLU A 50 -0.58 13.78 14.19
CA GLU A 50 0.06 14.30 12.97
C GLU A 50 1.28 13.47 12.57
N LYS A 51 2.14 13.15 13.55
CA LYS A 51 3.34 12.33 13.35
C LYS A 51 3.00 10.96 12.77
N SER A 52 2.01 10.26 13.34
CA SER A 52 1.59 8.94 12.87
C SER A 52 0.91 9.02 11.50
N SER A 53 0.16 10.10 11.26
CA SER A 53 -0.44 10.38 9.96
C SER A 53 0.61 10.57 8.86
N MET A 54 1.65 11.37 9.14
CA MET A 54 2.76 11.57 8.20
C MET A 54 3.51 10.28 7.90
N LYS A 55 3.78 9.46 8.92
CA LYS A 55 4.42 8.15 8.74
C LYS A 55 3.60 7.24 7.84
N PHE A 56 2.28 7.19 8.03
CA PHE A 56 1.40 6.40 7.19
C PHE A 56 1.37 6.87 5.74
N ARG A 57 1.27 8.19 5.50
CA ARG A 57 1.33 8.77 4.14
C ARG A 57 2.65 8.44 3.46
N TYR A 58 3.76 8.58 4.17
CA TYR A 58 5.09 8.21 3.68
C TYR A 58 5.17 6.72 3.32
N LEU A 59 4.62 5.85 4.16
CA LEU A 59 4.58 4.41 3.95
C LEU A 59 3.86 4.06 2.63
N LEU A 60 2.64 4.57 2.44
CA LEU A 60 1.86 4.35 1.21
C LEU A 60 2.56 4.92 -0.03
N GLY A 61 3.06 6.16 0.05
CA GLY A 61 3.81 6.79 -1.02
C GLY A 61 5.05 5.98 -1.40
N SER A 62 5.75 5.44 -0.41
CA SER A 62 6.96 4.64 -0.64
C SER A 62 6.65 3.28 -1.25
N PHE A 63 5.60 2.58 -0.84
CA PHE A 63 5.16 1.36 -1.56
C PHE A 63 4.80 1.68 -3.02
N ASN A 64 4.14 2.80 -3.27
CA ASN A 64 3.74 3.19 -4.62
C ASN A 64 4.96 3.45 -5.50
N PHE A 65 5.95 4.15 -4.95
CA PHE A 65 7.23 4.36 -5.60
C PHE A 65 7.98 3.04 -5.87
N LEU A 66 8.09 2.14 -4.89
CA LEU A 66 8.78 0.86 -5.05
C LEU A 66 8.12 0.02 -6.16
N TYR A 67 6.80 0.01 -6.19
CA TYR A 67 6.02 -0.66 -7.22
C TYR A 67 6.24 -0.05 -8.62
N GLN A 68 6.17 1.28 -8.77
CA GLN A 68 6.44 1.93 -10.05
C GLN A 68 7.88 1.68 -10.52
N LYS A 69 8.84 1.80 -9.61
CA LYS A 69 10.26 1.55 -9.89
C LYS A 69 10.51 0.11 -10.33
N SER A 70 9.83 -0.88 -9.74
CA SER A 70 9.98 -2.28 -10.16
C SER A 70 9.46 -2.49 -11.57
N ARG A 71 8.36 -1.84 -11.96
CA ARG A 71 7.83 -1.87 -13.33
C ARG A 71 8.80 -1.29 -14.35
N GLU A 72 9.44 -0.19 -14.01
CA GLU A 72 10.37 0.51 -14.91
C GLU A 72 11.72 -0.20 -15.04
N LYS A 73 12.28 -0.67 -13.92
CA LYS A 73 13.67 -1.17 -13.88
C LYS A 73 13.81 -2.65 -14.17
N ILE A 74 12.83 -3.47 -13.80
CA ILE A 74 12.95 -4.92 -13.92
C ILE A 74 12.43 -5.35 -15.29
N LYS A 75 13.33 -5.76 -16.19
CA LYS A 75 12.95 -6.28 -17.53
C LYS A 75 12.32 -7.66 -17.47
N ASN A 76 12.71 -8.49 -16.50
CA ASN A 76 12.17 -9.83 -16.32
C ASN A 76 10.73 -9.78 -15.76
N GLU A 77 9.79 -10.33 -16.53
CA GLU A 77 8.37 -10.30 -16.18
C GLU A 77 8.04 -11.12 -14.93
N LYS A 78 8.67 -12.30 -14.74
CA LYS A 78 8.47 -13.11 -13.53
C LYS A 78 8.91 -12.35 -12.28
N MET A 79 10.02 -11.63 -12.37
CA MET A 79 10.52 -10.82 -11.26
C MET A 79 9.64 -9.59 -10.99
N ARG A 80 9.06 -8.95 -12.02
CA ARG A 80 8.03 -7.91 -11.83
C ARG A 80 6.79 -8.46 -11.12
N HIS A 81 6.27 -9.61 -11.57
CA HIS A 81 5.16 -10.29 -10.90
C HIS A 81 5.49 -10.61 -9.44
N TYR A 82 6.68 -11.13 -9.18
CA TYR A 82 7.13 -11.43 -7.82
C TYR A 82 7.12 -10.19 -6.92
N VAL A 83 7.67 -9.06 -7.37
CA VAL A 83 7.65 -7.82 -6.58
C VAL A 83 6.23 -7.30 -6.39
N PHE A 84 5.40 -7.31 -7.45
CA PHE A 84 4.01 -6.88 -7.35
C PHE A 84 3.22 -7.74 -6.34
N PHE A 85 3.42 -9.05 -6.35
CA PHE A 85 2.80 -9.96 -5.41
C PHE A 85 3.21 -9.62 -3.97
N ASN A 86 4.50 -9.44 -3.69
CA ASN A 86 4.98 -9.09 -2.34
C ASN A 86 4.42 -7.73 -1.87
N VAL A 87 4.41 -6.72 -2.75
CA VAL A 87 3.81 -5.41 -2.42
C VAL A 87 2.31 -5.58 -2.11
N SER A 88 1.59 -6.34 -2.93
CA SER A 88 0.16 -6.55 -2.75
C SER A 88 -0.15 -7.31 -1.46
N GLU A 89 0.63 -8.34 -1.14
CA GLU A 89 0.50 -9.13 0.08
C GLU A 89 0.67 -8.25 1.33
N VAL A 90 1.71 -7.41 1.35
CA VAL A 90 1.96 -6.49 2.46
C VAL A 90 0.85 -5.46 2.60
N LEU A 91 0.34 -4.92 1.49
CA LEU A 91 -0.77 -3.97 1.53
C LEU A 91 -2.08 -4.61 1.98
N MET A 92 -2.36 -5.86 1.60
CA MET A 92 -3.53 -6.59 2.09
C MET A 92 -3.41 -6.87 3.59
N LYS A 93 -2.24 -7.27 4.07
CA LYS A 93 -1.95 -7.41 5.51
C LYS A 93 -2.17 -6.11 6.24
N LEU A 94 -1.69 -4.99 5.71
CA LEU A 94 -1.93 -3.65 6.27
C LEU A 94 -3.42 -3.37 6.42
N VAL A 95 -4.22 -3.57 5.36
CA VAL A 95 -5.68 -3.29 5.39
C VAL A 95 -6.36 -4.14 6.47
N ILE A 96 -6.14 -5.45 6.46
CA ILE A 96 -6.74 -6.39 7.43
C ILE A 96 -6.35 -5.99 8.86
N SER A 97 -5.06 -5.76 9.11
CA SER A 97 -4.59 -5.38 10.44
C SER A 97 -5.18 -4.06 10.92
N LEU A 98 -5.37 -3.08 10.04
CA LEU A 98 -5.99 -1.80 10.40
C LEU A 98 -7.49 -1.95 10.73
N GLU A 99 -8.22 -2.81 10.03
CA GLU A 99 -9.63 -3.11 10.31
C GLU A 99 -9.83 -3.73 11.71
N GLU A 100 -8.86 -4.52 12.17
CA GLU A 100 -8.89 -5.17 13.49
C GLU A 100 -8.40 -4.26 14.64
N THR A 101 -7.86 -3.09 14.34
CA THR A 101 -7.36 -2.18 15.39
C THR A 101 -8.49 -1.42 16.07
N THR A 102 -8.38 -1.28 17.40
CA THR A 102 -9.38 -0.59 18.24
C THR A 102 -8.83 0.65 18.93
N ASN A 103 -7.53 0.92 18.81
CA ASN A 103 -6.91 2.12 19.37
C ASN A 103 -5.69 2.59 18.58
N GLN A 104 -5.30 3.84 18.83
CA GLN A 104 -4.19 4.50 18.12
C GLN A 104 -2.85 3.76 18.29
N LYS A 105 -2.56 3.18 19.47
CA LYS A 105 -1.29 2.50 19.71
C LYS A 105 -1.14 1.25 18.84
N GLN A 106 -2.21 0.49 18.66
CA GLN A 106 -2.22 -0.66 17.75
C GLN A 106 -1.99 -0.22 16.30
N ILE A 107 -2.65 0.86 15.86
CA ILE A 107 -2.43 1.42 14.51
C ILE A 107 -0.96 1.79 14.31
N GLU A 108 -0.34 2.44 15.30
CA GLU A 108 1.08 2.80 15.22
C GLU A 108 2.01 1.58 15.15
N GLN A 109 1.67 0.49 15.84
CA GLN A 109 2.41 -0.77 15.75
C GLN A 109 2.28 -1.39 14.36
N VAL A 110 1.07 -1.41 13.78
CA VAL A 110 0.83 -1.89 12.42
C VAL A 110 1.64 -1.06 11.41
N ILE A 111 1.64 0.27 11.53
CA ILE A 111 2.44 1.16 10.66
C ILE A 111 3.93 0.81 10.74
N GLN A 112 4.46 0.58 11.94
CA GLN A 112 5.87 0.21 12.14
C GLN A 112 6.21 -1.15 11.53
N GLN A 113 5.36 -2.15 11.74
CA GLN A 113 5.53 -3.48 11.15
C GLN A 113 5.55 -3.42 9.62
N MET A 114 4.64 -2.63 9.03
CA MET A 114 4.57 -2.47 7.57
C MET A 114 5.78 -1.72 7.01
N ASP A 115 6.38 -0.79 7.76
CA ASP A 115 7.64 -0.14 7.34
C ASP A 115 8.82 -1.13 7.31
N VAL A 116 8.85 -2.11 8.23
CA VAL A 116 9.84 -3.20 8.18
C VAL A 116 9.66 -4.05 6.92
N GLU A 117 8.43 -4.44 6.59
CA GLU A 117 8.13 -5.19 5.36
C GLU A 117 8.51 -4.39 4.10
N ARG A 118 8.22 -3.08 4.09
CA ARG A 118 8.63 -2.18 3.01
C ARG A 118 10.15 -2.19 2.78
N LEU A 119 10.94 -2.19 3.85
CA LEU A 119 12.41 -2.24 3.74
C LEU A 119 12.89 -3.55 3.11
N LYS A 120 12.28 -4.69 3.44
CA LYS A 120 12.59 -5.98 2.78
C LYS A 120 12.31 -5.92 1.27
N ILE A 121 11.18 -5.33 0.85
CA ILE A 121 10.88 -5.15 -0.58
C ILE A 121 11.91 -4.24 -1.26
N LYS A 122 12.35 -3.18 -0.58
CA LYS A 122 13.38 -2.28 -1.10
C LYS A 122 14.70 -3.01 -1.33
N GLU A 123 15.06 -3.98 -0.50
CA GLU A 123 16.27 -4.80 -0.67
C GLU A 123 16.21 -5.70 -1.90
N ILE A 124 15.04 -6.26 -2.22
CA ILE A 124 14.81 -7.02 -3.47
C ILE A 124 15.06 -6.15 -4.71
N LEU A 125 14.89 -4.83 -4.60
CA LEU A 125 15.03 -3.85 -5.68
C LEU A 125 16.40 -3.15 -5.74
N ARG A 126 17.35 -3.52 -4.89
CA ARG A 126 18.73 -3.03 -4.94
C ARG A 126 19.53 -3.81 -5.97
#